data_AF-A0A2X2TIU0-F1
#
_entry.id   AF-A0A2X2TIU0-F1
#
_cell.length_a   1.000
_cell.length_b   1.000
_cell.length_c   1.000
_cell.angle_alpha   90.00
_cell.angle_beta   90.00
_cell.angle_gamma   90.00
#
_symmetry.space_group_name_H-M   'P 1'
#
loop_
_entity.id
_entity.type
_entity.pdbx_description
1 polymer ?
#
loop_
_entity_poly.entity_id
_entity_poly.type
_entity_poly.pdbx_seq_one_letter_code
_entity_poly.pdbx_strand_id
1 'polypeptide(L)'
;MRKFWTKEETLWSFALYGTAVGAGTLFLPIQLGSAGAIVLLLTALIAYPLTYWPHRALCQFILSAKTSGSGGITSAVTHYYGKTIGNLITGLYFVAFFVVILIYAVAITNSLIEQLAKHGRLRPQSECWLASASLRR
;
A
#
# COMPACT_ATOMS: atom_id res chain seq x y z
N MET A 1 0.54 -38.43 -1.98
CA MET A 1 0.25 -37.65 -0.75
C MET A 1 0.55 -36.18 -1.03
N ARG A 2 -0.46 -35.30 -1.00
CA ARG A 2 -0.23 -33.85 -1.17
C ARG A 2 0.52 -33.37 0.06
N LYS A 3 1.78 -32.98 -0.10
CA LYS A 3 2.56 -32.35 0.97
C LYS A 3 1.98 -30.94 1.13
N PHE A 4 1.06 -30.78 2.07
CA PHE A 4 0.26 -29.56 2.29
C PHE A 4 1.06 -28.32 2.70
N TRP A 5 2.40 -28.42 2.71
CA TRP A 5 3.27 -27.33 3.09
C TRP A 5 4.69 -27.59 2.58
N THR A 6 5.10 -26.84 1.56
CA THR A 6 6.51 -26.76 1.13
C THR A 6 7.19 -25.53 1.74
N LYS A 7 8.52 -25.59 1.90
CA LYS A 7 9.28 -24.43 2.42
C LYS A 7 9.11 -23.19 1.55
N GLU A 8 8.92 -23.38 0.25
CA GLU A 8 8.63 -22.29 -0.70
C GLU A 8 7.27 -21.65 -0.44
N GLU A 9 6.21 -22.43 -0.17
CA GLU A 9 4.89 -21.89 0.19
C GLU A 9 4.95 -21.05 1.46
N THR A 10 5.72 -21.50 2.46
CA THR A 10 5.98 -20.72 3.68
C THR A 10 6.71 -19.42 3.39
N LEU A 11 7.78 -19.48 2.57
CA LEU A 11 8.62 -18.33 2.25
C LEU A 11 7.83 -17.28 1.44
N TRP A 12 7.05 -17.72 0.46
CA TRP A 12 6.15 -16.86 -0.30
C TRP A 12 5.03 -16.27 0.57
N SER A 13 4.48 -17.04 1.50
CA SER A 13 3.48 -16.53 2.45
C SER A 13 4.07 -15.47 3.37
N PHE A 14 5.29 -15.66 3.89
CA PHE A 14 5.98 -14.65 4.68
C PHE A 14 6.34 -13.40 3.87
N ALA A 15 6.76 -13.56 2.61
CA ALA A 15 7.05 -12.44 1.73
C ALA A 15 5.78 -11.59 1.45
N LEU A 16 4.66 -12.26 1.13
CA LEU A 16 3.36 -11.60 0.94
C LEU A 16 2.83 -10.95 2.22
N TYR A 17 3.04 -11.58 3.37
CA TYR A 17 2.68 -10.98 4.66
C TYR A 17 3.54 -9.75 4.97
N GLY A 18 4.85 -9.80 4.68
CA GLY A 18 5.77 -8.68 4.90
C GLY A 18 5.43 -7.45 4.07
N THR A 19 4.97 -7.62 2.82
CA THR A 19 4.50 -6.51 1.99
C THR A 19 3.15 -5.97 2.44
N ALA A 20 2.25 -6.83 2.92
CA ALA A 20 0.93 -6.44 3.42
C ALA A 20 1.02 -5.68 4.76
N VAL A 21 1.81 -6.18 5.71
CA VAL A 21 2.02 -5.55 7.05
C VAL A 21 2.97 -4.37 7.00
N GLY A 22 3.64 -4.15 5.87
CA GLY A 22 4.60 -3.09 5.66
C GLY A 22 4.08 -1.68 5.97
N ALA A 23 4.80 -0.69 5.48
CA ALA A 23 4.68 0.66 5.98
C ALA A 23 3.26 1.28 5.93
N GLY A 24 2.39 0.85 5.00
CA GLY A 24 0.98 1.26 4.97
C GLY A 24 0.23 0.97 6.28
N THR A 25 0.41 -0.19 6.89
CA THR A 25 -0.22 -0.54 8.18
C THR A 25 0.42 0.14 9.37
N LEU A 26 1.63 0.71 9.24
CA LEU A 26 2.29 1.44 10.32
C LEU A 26 1.95 2.93 10.27
N PHE A 27 1.98 3.55 9.07
CA PHE A 27 1.75 4.98 8.92
C PHE A 27 0.27 5.35 8.90
N LEU A 28 -0.60 4.51 8.33
CA LEU A 28 -2.04 4.81 8.23
C LEU A 28 -2.71 4.86 9.63
N PRO A 29 -2.46 3.93 10.57
CA PRO A 29 -3.07 4.00 11.89
C PRO A 29 -2.49 5.11 12.78
N ILE A 30 -1.23 5.48 12.59
CA ILE A 30 -0.65 6.63 13.32
C ILE A 30 -1.34 7.92 12.86
N GLN A 31 -1.55 8.08 11.55
CA GLN A 31 -2.14 9.28 10.98
C GLN A 31 -3.67 9.34 11.12
N LEU A 32 -4.36 8.20 11.09
CA LEU A 32 -5.80 8.11 11.36
C LEU A 32 -6.11 8.05 12.86
N GLY A 33 -5.18 7.59 13.69
CA GLY A 33 -5.32 7.47 15.14
C GLY A 33 -5.23 8.81 15.85
N SER A 34 -4.49 9.77 15.29
CA SER A 34 -4.54 11.17 15.74
C SER A 34 -5.92 11.81 15.54
N ALA A 35 -6.75 11.27 14.64
CA ALA A 35 -8.15 11.67 14.48
C ALA A 35 -9.11 11.00 15.48
N GLY A 36 -8.63 10.04 16.30
CA GLY A 36 -9.37 9.41 17.40
C GLY A 36 -9.51 7.89 17.26
N ALA A 37 -9.53 7.19 18.40
CA ALA A 37 -9.61 5.72 18.45
C ALA A 37 -10.90 5.15 17.81
N ILE A 38 -12.01 5.89 17.88
CA ILE A 38 -13.28 5.49 17.27
C ILE A 38 -13.21 5.51 15.73
N VAL A 39 -12.47 6.48 15.17
CA VAL A 39 -12.27 6.63 13.72
C VAL A 39 -11.43 5.47 13.18
N LEU A 40 -10.41 5.05 13.92
CA LEU A 40 -9.62 3.86 13.59
C LEU A 40 -10.48 2.59 13.54
N LEU A 41 -11.34 2.38 14.53
CA LEU A 41 -12.18 1.18 14.61
C LEU A 41 -13.19 1.13 13.45
N LEU A 42 -13.85 2.25 13.14
CA LEU A 42 -14.77 2.36 12.01
C LEU A 42 -14.05 2.15 10.67
N THR A 43 -12.87 2.76 10.50
CA THR A 43 -12.10 2.60 9.26
C THR A 43 -11.63 1.17 9.07
N ALA A 44 -11.20 0.50 10.14
CA ALA A 44 -10.83 -0.92 10.09
C ALA A 44 -12.00 -1.82 9.69
N LEU A 45 -13.20 -1.55 10.23
CA LEU A 45 -14.41 -2.32 9.96
C LEU A 45 -14.89 -2.16 8.51
N ILE A 46 -14.71 -0.98 7.91
CA ILE A 46 -15.02 -0.70 6.50
C ILE A 46 -13.93 -1.21 5.56
N ALA A 47 -12.66 -1.10 5.94
CA ALA A 47 -11.53 -1.55 5.13
C ALA A 47 -11.53 -3.08 4.95
N TYR A 48 -12.03 -3.84 5.93
CA TYR A 48 -12.10 -5.30 5.88
C TYR A 48 -12.91 -5.82 4.67
N PRO A 49 -14.20 -5.48 4.48
CA PRO A 49 -14.95 -5.91 3.30
C PRO A 49 -14.40 -5.29 2.02
N LEU A 50 -13.93 -4.04 2.05
CA LEU A 50 -13.40 -3.37 0.87
C LEU A 50 -12.15 -4.07 0.30
N THR A 51 -11.34 -4.70 1.16
CA THR A 51 -10.12 -5.41 0.74
C THR A 51 -10.36 -6.91 0.50
N TYR A 52 -11.21 -7.56 1.30
CA TYR A 52 -11.48 -8.99 1.20
C TYR A 52 -12.13 -9.39 -0.14
N TRP A 53 -13.13 -8.63 -0.60
CA TRP A 53 -13.89 -8.98 -1.79
C TRP A 53 -13.08 -8.89 -3.09
N PRO A 54 -12.32 -7.80 -3.35
CA PRO A 54 -11.43 -7.74 -4.51
C PRO A 54 -10.34 -8.80 -4.48
N HIS A 55 -9.76 -9.08 -3.30
CA HIS A 55 -8.72 -10.10 -3.18
C HIS A 55 -9.26 -11.50 -3.52
N ARG A 56 -10.47 -11.83 -3.05
CA ARG A 56 -11.15 -13.08 -3.40
C ARG A 56 -11.46 -13.17 -4.89
N ALA A 57 -11.95 -12.09 -5.50
CA ALA A 57 -12.23 -12.04 -6.94
C ALA A 57 -10.94 -12.22 -7.78
N LEU A 58 -9.84 -11.60 -7.37
CA LEU A 58 -8.53 -11.74 -8.02
C LEU A 58 -7.97 -13.15 -7.91
N CYS A 59 -8.07 -13.79 -6.74
CA CYS A 59 -7.68 -15.20 -6.58
C CYS A 59 -8.51 -16.12 -7.50
N GLN A 60 -9.83 -15.91 -7.58
CA GLN A 60 -10.70 -16.68 -8.48
C GLN A 60 -10.35 -16.43 -9.96
N PHE A 61 -10.03 -15.19 -10.33
CA PHE A 61 -9.60 -14.84 -11.68
C PHE A 61 -8.29 -15.55 -12.06
N ILE A 62 -7.28 -15.53 -11.17
CA ILE A 62 -6.00 -16.22 -11.39
C ILE A 62 -6.20 -17.73 -11.50
N LEU A 63 -7.05 -18.33 -10.67
CA LEU A 63 -7.34 -19.78 -10.74
C LEU A 63 -8.15 -20.17 -11.98
N SER A 64 -9.00 -19.25 -12.49
CA SER A 64 -9.75 -19.43 -13.74
C SER A 64 -8.88 -19.27 -14.99
N ALA A 65 -7.76 -18.56 -14.87
CA ALA A 65 -6.76 -18.46 -15.92
C ALA A 65 -6.01 -19.79 -16.05
N LYS A 66 -6.54 -20.72 -16.87
CA LYS A 66 -5.87 -21.97 -17.29
C LYS A 66 -4.65 -21.68 -18.19
N THR A 67 -3.68 -20.89 -17.73
CA THR A 67 -2.40 -20.73 -18.42
C THR A 67 -1.40 -21.72 -17.83
N SER A 68 -1.17 -22.81 -18.55
CA SER A 68 -0.04 -23.72 -18.34
C SER A 68 1.25 -22.98 -18.72
N GLY A 69 1.93 -22.42 -17.73
CA GLY A 69 3.26 -21.83 -17.93
C GLY A 69 3.44 -20.52 -17.17
N SER A 70 4.67 -20.33 -16.70
CA SER A 70 5.25 -19.26 -15.87
C SER A 70 5.04 -17.80 -16.31
N GLY A 71 4.04 -17.47 -17.12
CA GLY A 71 3.63 -16.11 -17.41
C GLY A 71 2.64 -15.65 -16.33
N GLY A 72 3.04 -14.72 -15.47
CA GLY A 72 2.23 -14.22 -14.35
C GLY A 72 0.89 -13.59 -14.73
N ILE A 73 0.34 -12.77 -13.83
CA ILE A 73 -1.01 -12.17 -13.92
C ILE A 73 -1.27 -11.51 -15.30
N THR A 74 -0.24 -10.90 -15.89
CA THR A 74 -0.30 -10.22 -17.19
C THR A 74 -0.50 -11.17 -18.39
N SER A 75 0.04 -12.40 -18.33
CA SER A 75 -0.13 -13.41 -19.38
C SER A 75 -1.54 -14.03 -19.33
N ALA A 76 -2.04 -14.27 -18.11
CA ALA A 76 -3.40 -14.72 -17.86
C ALA A 76 -4.47 -13.75 -18.39
N VAL A 77 -4.29 -12.45 -18.15
CA VAL A 77 -5.18 -11.38 -18.66
C VAL A 77 -5.12 -11.30 -20.19
N THR A 78 -3.93 -11.39 -20.77
CA THR A 78 -3.74 -11.31 -22.23
C THR A 78 -4.38 -12.50 -22.96
N HIS A 79 -4.45 -13.67 -22.32
CA HIS A 79 -5.07 -14.86 -22.89
C HIS A 79 -6.61 -14.82 -22.84
N TYR A 80 -7.22 -14.23 -21.81
CA TYR A 80 -8.68 -14.13 -21.68
C TYR A 80 -9.31 -12.88 -22.33
N TYR A 81 -8.62 -11.73 -22.30
CA TYR A 81 -9.15 -10.44 -22.77
C TYR A 81 -8.45 -9.89 -24.02
N GLY A 82 -7.41 -10.58 -24.52
CA GLY A 82 -6.65 -10.16 -25.70
C GLY A 82 -5.54 -9.14 -25.41
N LYS A 83 -4.64 -8.97 -26.39
CA LYS A 83 -3.39 -8.17 -26.29
C LYS A 83 -3.61 -6.69 -25.95
N THR A 84 -4.74 -6.12 -26.36
CA THR A 84 -5.07 -4.70 -26.14
C THR A 84 -5.44 -4.41 -24.69
N ILE A 85 -6.26 -5.26 -24.06
CA ILE A 85 -6.69 -5.08 -22.66
C ILE A 85 -5.55 -5.45 -21.69
N GLY A 86 -4.70 -6.43 -22.04
CA GLY A 86 -3.50 -6.74 -21.28
C GLY A 86 -2.53 -5.56 -21.17
N ASN A 87 -2.34 -4.80 -22.25
CA ASN A 87 -1.48 -3.61 -22.24
C ASN A 87 -2.08 -2.46 -21.42
N LEU A 88 -3.41 -2.28 -21.45
CA LEU A 88 -4.11 -1.29 -20.64
C LEU A 88 -3.97 -1.56 -19.14
N ILE A 89 -4.15 -2.83 -18.72
CA ILE A 89 -4.00 -3.24 -17.31
C ILE A 89 -2.54 -3.10 -16.86
N THR A 90 -1.57 -3.41 -17.72
CA THR A 90 -0.15 -3.21 -17.43
C THR A 90 0.19 -1.73 -17.23
N GLY A 91 -0.33 -0.86 -18.09
CA GLY A 91 -0.18 0.60 -17.94
C GLY A 91 -0.80 1.12 -16.65
N LEU A 92 -2.02 0.67 -16.33
CA LEU A 92 -2.70 1.04 -15.10
C LEU A 92 -1.96 0.54 -13.86
N TYR A 93 -1.40 -0.67 -13.91
CA TYR A 93 -0.56 -1.23 -12.84
C TYR A 93 0.69 -0.37 -12.60
N PHE A 94 1.36 0.05 -13.68
CA PHE A 94 2.52 0.94 -13.57
C PHE A 94 2.17 2.28 -12.93
N VAL A 95 1.09 2.91 -13.37
CA VAL A 95 0.62 4.19 -12.80
C VAL A 95 0.25 4.04 -11.32
N ALA A 96 -0.47 2.98 -10.96
CA ALA A 96 -0.84 2.71 -9.58
C ALA A 96 0.41 2.54 -8.68
N PHE A 97 1.40 1.75 -9.11
CA PHE A 97 2.65 1.58 -8.38
C PHE A 97 3.43 2.89 -8.26
N PHE A 98 3.50 3.67 -9.33
CA PHE A 98 4.17 4.97 -9.31
C PHE A 98 3.54 5.92 -8.27
N VAL A 99 2.21 6.01 -8.23
CA VAL A 99 1.49 6.84 -7.26
C VAL A 99 1.72 6.34 -5.82
N VAL A 100 1.66 5.03 -5.58
CA VAL A 100 1.91 4.45 -4.25
C VAL A 100 3.32 4.79 -3.74
N ILE A 101 4.33 4.65 -4.60
CA ILE A 101 5.72 4.99 -4.25
C ILE A 101 5.86 6.50 -3.96
N LEU A 102 5.18 7.37 -4.72
CA LEU A 102 5.22 8.81 -4.52
C LEU A 102 4.61 9.23 -3.17
N ILE A 103 3.42 8.70 -2.84
CA ILE A 103 2.77 8.94 -1.55
C ILE A 103 3.68 8.45 -0.41
N TYR A 104 4.33 7.30 -0.61
CA TYR A 104 5.24 6.74 0.37
C TYR A 104 6.47 7.63 0.61
N ALA A 105 7.07 8.16 -0.45
CA ALA A 105 8.19 9.10 -0.35
C ALA A 105 7.81 10.38 0.42
N VAL A 106 6.62 10.93 0.16
CA VAL A 106 6.09 12.10 0.89
C VAL A 106 5.87 11.78 2.36
N ALA A 107 5.27 10.63 2.68
CA ALA A 107 5.00 10.21 4.05
C ALA A 107 6.29 10.01 4.87
N ILE A 108 7.31 9.37 4.29
CA ILE A 108 8.63 9.21 4.92
C ILE A 108 9.27 10.58 5.14
N THR A 109 9.27 11.44 4.11
CA THR A 109 9.92 12.75 4.20
C THR A 109 9.30 13.60 5.30
N ASN A 110 7.96 13.61 5.41
CA ASN A 110 7.25 14.30 6.50
C ASN A 110 7.63 13.73 7.87
N SER A 111 7.61 12.40 8.01
CA SER A 111 7.94 11.73 9.27
C SER A 111 9.39 11.98 9.70
N LEU A 112 10.33 12.01 8.75
CA LEU A 112 11.74 12.29 9.03
C LEU A 112 11.97 13.74 9.44
N ILE A 113 11.31 14.71 8.77
CA ILE A 113 11.41 16.13 9.13
C ILE A 113 10.85 16.35 10.54
N GLU A 114 9.72 15.72 10.90
CA GLU A 114 9.16 15.79 12.25
C GLU A 114 10.10 15.21 13.31
N GLN A 115 10.70 14.05 13.04
CA GLN A 115 11.66 13.43 13.97
C GLN A 115 12.95 14.25 14.10
N LEU A 116 13.43 14.83 13.01
CA LEU A 116 14.61 15.69 13.00
C LEU A 116 14.35 17.03 13.68
N ALA A 117 13.17 17.64 13.52
CA ALA A 117 12.77 18.85 14.24
C ALA A 117 12.59 18.61 15.75
N LYS A 118 12.24 17.37 16.13
CA LYS A 118 12.09 16.97 17.53
C LYS A 118 13.42 16.71 18.23
N HIS A 119 14.44 16.20 17.52
CA HIS A 119 15.75 15.87 18.09
C HIS A 119 16.87 16.88 17.76
N GLY A 120 16.76 17.58 16.63
CA GLY A 120 17.63 18.65 16.19
C GLY A 120 16.96 20.01 16.37
N ARG A 121 17.75 21.04 16.70
CA ARG A 121 17.36 22.43 17.00
C ARG A 121 16.68 23.19 15.84
N LEU A 122 16.02 22.53 14.90
CA LEU A 122 15.27 23.15 13.81
C LEU A 122 13.82 23.33 14.27
N ARG A 123 13.41 24.59 14.49
CA ARG A 123 12.04 24.91 14.90
C ARG A 123 11.04 24.33 13.90
N PRO A 124 9.89 23.79 14.36
CA PRO A 124 8.85 23.29 13.47
C PRO A 124 8.44 24.39 12.47
N GLN A 125 8.18 24.02 11.21
CA GLN A 125 7.75 24.95 10.16
C GLN A 125 6.50 25.75 10.57
N SER A 126 5.63 25.19 11.43
CA SER A 126 4.45 25.85 12.00
C SER A 126 4.80 27.06 12.88
N GLU A 127 5.92 27.02 13.60
CA GLU A 127 6.38 28.13 14.45
C GLU A 127 7.08 29.24 13.65
N CYS A 128 7.65 28.92 12.49
CA CYS A 128 8.27 29.92 11.60
C CYS A 128 7.22 30.82 10.93
N TRP A 129 6.04 30.26 10.59
CA TRP A 129 4.89 31.04 10.10
C TRP A 129 4.28 31.93 11.17
N LEU A 130 4.16 31.45 12.42
CA LEU A 130 3.68 32.27 13.54
C LEU A 130 4.69 33.37 13.91
N ALA A 131 6.00 33.09 13.88
CA ALA A 131 7.04 34.07 14.14
C ALA A 131 7.12 35.17 13.05
N SER A 132 6.90 34.83 11.78
CA SER A 132 6.85 35.81 10.69
C SER A 132 5.54 36.62 10.64
N ALA A 133 4.46 36.09 11.23
CA ALA A 133 3.20 36.82 11.43
C ALA A 133 3.25 37.76 12.65
N SER A 134 3.99 37.41 13.72
CA SER A 134 4.18 38.29 14.88
C SER A 134 5.18 39.43 14.65
N LEU A 135 6.11 39.28 13.69
CA LEU A 135 7.06 40.33 13.28
C LEU A 135 6.45 41.35 12.29
N ARG A 136 5.19 41.15 11.90
CA ARG A 136 4.44 42.01 10.97
C ARG A 136 3.30 42.77 11.67
N ARG A 137 3.46 43.03 12.96
CA ARG A 137 2.57 43.85 13.79
C ARG A 137 3.38 44.89 14.54
#